data_AF-K2NEE9-F1
#
_entry.id   AF-K2NEE9-F1
#
_cell.length_a   1.000
_cell.length_b   1.000
_cell.length_c   1.000
_cell.angle_alpha   90.00
_cell.angle_beta   90.00
_cell.angle_gamma   90.00
#
_symmetry.space_group_name_H-M   'P 1'
#
loop_
_entity.id
_entity.type
_entity.pdbx_description
1 polymer ?
#
loop_
_entity_poly.entity_id
_entity_poly.type
_entity_poly.pdbx_seq_one_letter_code
_entity_poly.pdbx_strand_id
1 'polypeptide(L)'
;MADEAGATHHDSPVGTYLGWWMRSAVGACPHSRHRVRHRAIVAVRAALLVALALVVVAAWMPAVHAVVLRLRGGTVDRGITVGRAVDTVLMDGVHITNGVAVVFDVAAMLPGALRIELRNCVCDGGAQIYVRGYSGEPASDRRLEVSVSGLSGSYCSLVFVHNLPAHTNVTVRDSTIVTAGPMRYSQLSGLTEAVASPLVLHATSLLQTQLRVSNTVLRSLHVGGSAVYVGGDVDLLSSAVVLDG
;
A
#
# COMPACT_ATOMS: atom_id res chain seq x y z
N MET A 1 -92.14 65.86 74.92
CA MET A 1 -92.45 66.24 73.52
C MET A 1 -91.11 66.59 72.90
N ALA A 2 -90.39 65.60 72.37
CA ALA A 2 -90.58 65.02 71.02
C ALA A 2 -90.13 66.04 69.97
N ASP A 3 -89.32 65.76 68.97
CA ASP A 3 -88.47 64.63 68.56
C ASP A 3 -87.73 65.18 67.31
N GLU A 4 -86.82 64.40 66.76
CA GLU A 4 -86.38 64.43 65.35
C GLU A 4 -85.46 65.57 64.90
N ALA A 5 -84.19 65.31 64.54
CA ALA A 5 -83.65 64.46 63.47
C ALA A 5 -83.51 65.17 62.12
N GLY A 6 -82.44 64.82 61.41
CA GLY A 6 -82.39 64.99 59.95
C GLY A 6 -81.15 65.69 59.42
N ALA A 7 -80.05 64.93 59.32
CA ALA A 7 -78.85 65.29 58.60
C ALA A 7 -79.08 65.48 57.09
N THR A 8 -78.24 66.26 56.42
CA THR A 8 -77.69 65.89 55.09
C THR A 8 -76.36 66.60 54.84
N HIS A 9 -75.47 65.83 54.25
CA HIS A 9 -74.04 66.02 54.07
C HIS A 9 -73.75 66.80 52.78
N HIS A 10 -72.74 67.68 52.79
CA HIS A 10 -72.27 68.44 51.62
C HIS A 10 -70.75 68.28 51.44
N ASP A 11 -70.38 68.03 50.18
CA ASP A 11 -69.19 68.44 49.43
C ASP A 11 -67.74 68.09 49.84
N SER A 12 -67.01 67.66 48.80
CA SER A 12 -65.53 67.56 48.63
C SER A 12 -64.85 68.96 48.75
N PRO A 13 -63.51 69.22 48.60
CA PRO A 13 -62.42 68.48 47.90
C PRO A 13 -60.97 68.64 48.48
N VAL A 14 -59.93 68.22 47.72
CA VAL A 14 -58.48 68.62 47.79
C VAL A 14 -57.66 68.08 48.99
N GLY A 15 -56.42 67.57 48.90
CA GLY A 15 -55.43 67.35 47.85
C GLY A 15 -54.03 67.15 48.49
N THR A 16 -53.11 66.45 47.80
CA THR A 16 -51.62 66.60 47.83
C THR A 16 -50.83 66.31 49.13
N TYR A 17 -49.60 65.76 49.21
CA TYR A 17 -48.49 65.42 48.31
C TYR A 17 -47.48 64.48 49.06
N LEU A 18 -46.74 63.68 48.29
CA LEU A 18 -45.32 63.25 48.46
C LEU A 18 -44.86 62.37 49.65
N GLY A 19 -44.31 61.19 49.28
CA GLY A 19 -43.51 60.32 50.13
C GLY A 19 -42.71 59.29 49.32
N TRP A 20 -41.76 59.77 48.52
CA TRP A 20 -40.83 59.01 47.68
C TRP A 20 -39.72 58.35 48.50
N TRP A 21 -39.70 57.02 48.73
CA TRP A 21 -38.47 56.32 49.13
C TRP A 21 -38.42 54.85 48.64
N MET A 22 -37.28 54.53 48.02
CA MET A 22 -36.60 53.23 47.88
C MET A 22 -37.27 52.05 47.14
N ARG A 23 -36.80 51.81 45.91
CA ARG A 23 -36.66 50.45 45.35
C ARG A 23 -35.19 50.10 45.17
N SER A 24 -34.78 49.04 45.87
CA SER A 24 -33.43 48.47 45.82
C SER A 24 -33.03 48.02 44.42
N ALA A 25 -31.82 48.43 44.03
CA ALA A 25 -31.07 47.87 42.93
C ALA A 25 -30.44 46.53 43.37
N VAL A 26 -31.06 45.41 43.02
CA VAL A 26 -30.37 44.11 42.89
C VAL A 26 -30.89 43.42 41.62
N GLY A 27 -30.52 43.99 40.47
CA GLY A 27 -30.62 43.32 39.18
C GLY A 27 -29.32 42.55 38.92
N ALA A 28 -29.21 41.34 39.45
CA ALA A 28 -28.14 40.42 39.11
C ALA A 28 -28.23 40.08 37.61
N CYS A 29 -27.26 40.54 36.82
CA CYS A 29 -27.18 40.30 35.38
C CYS A 29 -27.02 38.80 35.06
N PRO A 30 -28.02 38.10 34.50
CA PRO A 30 -27.88 36.69 34.10
C PRO A 30 -27.19 36.55 32.73
N HIS A 31 -27.01 37.66 32.02
CA HIS A 31 -26.67 37.68 30.59
C HIS A 31 -25.18 37.42 30.28
N SER A 32 -24.28 37.65 31.24
CA SER A 32 -22.84 37.48 31.04
C SER A 32 -22.42 36.01 31.00
N ARG A 33 -23.03 35.15 31.84
CA ARG A 33 -22.72 33.71 31.90
C ARG A 33 -23.15 32.95 30.65
N HIS A 34 -24.27 33.35 30.03
CA HIS A 34 -24.79 32.69 28.83
C HIS A 34 -23.90 32.96 27.61
N ARG A 35 -23.41 34.19 27.43
CA ARG A 35 -22.47 34.52 26.35
C ARG A 35 -21.13 33.80 26.49
N VAL A 36 -20.61 33.67 27.71
CA VAL A 36 -19.34 32.98 27.96
C VAL A 36 -19.49 31.47 27.71
N ARG A 37 -20.59 30.86 28.16
CA ARG A 37 -20.90 29.45 27.85
C ARG A 37 -21.08 29.21 26.35
N HIS A 38 -21.77 30.10 25.65
CA HIS A 38 -21.97 29.98 24.21
C HIS A 38 -20.66 30.15 23.42
N ARG A 39 -19.79 31.08 23.84
CA ARG A 39 -18.43 31.22 23.27
C ARG A 39 -17.55 30.00 23.56
N ALA A 40 -17.63 29.44 24.76
CA ALA A 40 -16.91 28.22 25.11
C ALA A 40 -17.38 27.02 24.28
N ILE A 41 -18.70 26.86 24.09
CA ILE A 41 -19.27 25.82 23.22
C ILE A 41 -18.82 25.99 21.78
N VAL A 42 -18.83 27.21 21.24
CA VAL A 42 -18.35 27.50 19.88
C VAL A 42 -16.86 27.21 19.73
N ALA A 43 -16.03 27.58 20.71
CA ALA A 43 -14.60 27.33 20.70
C ALA A 43 -14.27 25.84 20.78
N VAL A 44 -14.95 25.08 21.65
CA VAL A 44 -14.80 23.63 21.76
C VAL A 44 -15.21 22.95 20.45
N ARG A 45 -16.34 23.37 19.87
CA ARG A 45 -16.83 22.81 18.61
C ARG A 45 -15.89 23.11 17.44
N ALA A 46 -15.32 24.32 17.39
CA ALA A 46 -14.31 24.69 16.41
C ALA A 46 -13.02 23.87 16.58
N ALA A 47 -12.52 23.71 17.81
CA ALA A 47 -11.35 22.89 18.10
C ALA A 47 -11.56 21.42 17.72
N LEU A 48 -12.76 20.89 17.98
CA LEU A 48 -13.12 19.51 17.65
C LEU A 48 -13.23 19.31 16.13
N LEU A 49 -13.76 20.29 15.39
CA LEU A 49 -13.77 20.29 13.93
C LEU A 49 -12.36 20.39 13.34
N VAL A 50 -11.48 21.22 13.90
CA VAL A 50 -10.07 21.30 13.48
C VAL A 50 -9.35 19.99 13.76
N ALA A 51 -9.57 19.37 14.92
CA ALA A 51 -9.00 18.06 15.24
C ALA A 51 -9.50 16.97 14.28
N LEU A 52 -10.80 16.95 13.97
CA LEU A 52 -11.37 16.01 12.99
C LEU A 52 -10.78 16.24 11.60
N ALA A 53 -10.66 17.50 11.18
CA ALA A 53 -10.05 17.87 9.90
C ALA A 53 -8.58 17.44 9.83
N LEU A 54 -7.81 17.59 10.92
CA LEU A 54 -6.42 17.12 10.99
C LEU A 54 -6.32 15.60 10.93
N VAL A 55 -7.22 14.86 11.58
CA VAL A 55 -7.28 13.38 11.51
C VAL A 55 -7.62 12.93 10.09
N VAL A 56 -8.58 13.59 9.43
CA VAL A 56 -8.91 13.33 8.03
C VAL A 56 -7.70 13.66 7.15
N VAL A 57 -7.06 14.82 7.30
CA VAL A 57 -5.85 15.16 6.53
C VAL A 57 -4.75 14.12 6.75
N ALA A 58 -4.46 13.73 7.99
CA ALA A 58 -3.44 12.72 8.29
C ALA A 58 -3.76 11.32 7.72
N ALA A 59 -5.03 10.92 7.70
CA ALA A 59 -5.48 9.67 7.09
C ALA A 59 -5.36 9.69 5.54
N TRP A 60 -5.32 10.88 4.95
CA TRP A 60 -5.17 11.11 3.51
C TRP A 60 -3.75 11.52 3.10
N MET A 61 -2.81 11.63 4.04
CA MET A 61 -1.39 11.83 3.74
C MET A 61 -0.71 10.46 3.68
N PRO A 62 -0.50 9.86 2.49
CA PRO A 62 0.36 8.70 2.37
C PRO A 62 1.80 9.18 2.50
N ALA A 63 2.26 9.47 3.72
CA ALA A 63 3.68 9.72 3.97
C ALA A 63 4.45 8.39 4.07
N VAL A 64 4.11 7.42 3.22
CA VAL A 64 4.97 6.25 3.02
C VAL A 64 5.97 6.66 1.98
N HIS A 65 7.14 7.09 2.43
CA HIS A 65 8.25 7.36 1.55
C HIS A 65 8.60 6.05 0.86
N ALA A 66 8.35 5.99 -0.45
CA ALA A 66 8.82 4.89 -1.26
C ALA A 66 10.34 4.78 -1.12
N VAL A 67 10.81 3.61 -0.68
CA VAL A 67 12.23 3.33 -0.57
C VAL A 67 12.68 2.60 -1.82
N VAL A 68 13.63 3.18 -2.54
CA VAL A 68 14.31 2.50 -3.63
C VAL A 68 15.38 1.59 -3.03
N LEU A 69 15.24 0.27 -3.20
CA LEU A 69 16.30 -0.67 -2.86
C LEU A 69 17.31 -0.72 -4.00
N ARG A 70 18.57 -0.39 -3.71
CA ARG A 70 19.66 -0.45 -4.69
C ARG A 70 20.81 -1.31 -4.19
N LEU A 71 21.14 -2.35 -4.95
CA LEU A 71 22.30 -3.21 -4.73
C LEU A 71 23.21 -3.09 -5.95
N ARG A 72 24.50 -2.85 -5.71
CA ARG A 72 25.52 -2.69 -6.75
C ARG A 72 26.74 -3.51 -6.39
N GLY A 73 27.15 -4.40 -7.28
CA GLY A 73 28.23 -5.34 -7.00
C GLY A 73 27.91 -6.25 -5.81
N GLY A 74 28.96 -6.87 -5.26
CA GLY A 74 28.89 -7.67 -4.05
C GLY A 74 28.22 -9.04 -4.25
N THR A 75 28.10 -9.75 -3.14
CA THR A 75 27.60 -11.13 -3.11
C THR A 75 26.41 -11.25 -2.16
N VAL A 76 25.36 -11.93 -2.63
CA VAL A 76 24.20 -12.36 -1.86
C VAL A 76 24.32 -13.87 -1.66
N ASP A 77 24.78 -14.25 -0.47
CA ASP A 77 24.97 -15.64 -0.04
C ASP A 77 23.97 -16.07 1.04
N ARG A 78 23.03 -15.18 1.38
CA ARG A 78 21.91 -15.41 2.29
C ARG A 78 20.62 -14.96 1.62
N GLY A 79 19.53 -15.67 1.90
CA GLY A 79 18.23 -15.37 1.30
C GLY A 79 17.76 -13.96 1.64
N ILE A 80 17.17 -13.28 0.66
CA ILE A 80 16.63 -11.92 0.81
C ILE A 80 15.18 -11.95 0.36
N THR A 81 14.31 -11.31 1.13
CA THR A 81 12.92 -11.01 0.71
C THR A 81 12.73 -9.51 0.71
N VAL A 82 12.43 -8.96 -0.46
CA VAL A 82 12.15 -7.55 -0.70
C VAL A 82 10.65 -7.39 -0.88
N GLY A 83 10.04 -6.47 -0.14
CA GLY A 83 8.59 -6.25 -0.22
C GLY A 83 8.21 -4.91 0.41
N ARG A 84 7.85 -4.94 1.69
CA ARG A 84 7.30 -3.77 2.41
C ARG A 84 8.14 -2.51 2.23
N ALA A 85 7.44 -1.38 2.02
CA ALA A 85 8.01 -0.05 1.82
C ALA A 85 8.89 0.14 0.57
N VAL A 86 8.95 -0.85 -0.31
CA VAL A 86 9.70 -0.77 -1.58
C VAL A 86 8.73 -0.68 -2.74
N ASP A 87 8.99 0.23 -3.68
CA ASP A 87 8.33 0.30 -4.99
C ASP A 87 9.30 -0.03 -6.13
N THR A 88 10.59 0.21 -5.92
CA THR A 88 11.65 0.08 -6.92
C THR A 88 12.82 -0.72 -6.37
N VAL A 89 13.24 -1.74 -7.11
CA VAL A 89 14.42 -2.54 -6.84
C VAL A 89 15.38 -2.45 -8.01
N LEU A 90 16.62 -2.06 -7.75
CA LEU A 90 17.69 -1.97 -8.74
C LEU A 90 18.88 -2.82 -8.28
N MET A 91 19.18 -3.89 -9.00
CA MET A 91 20.31 -4.76 -8.76
C MET A 91 21.24 -4.70 -9.97
N ASP A 92 22.50 -4.35 -9.77
CA ASP A 92 23.47 -4.14 -10.85
C ASP A 92 24.82 -4.80 -10.50
N GLY A 93 25.21 -5.84 -11.24
CA GLY A 93 26.46 -6.57 -11.01
C GLY A 93 26.48 -7.41 -9.72
N VAL A 94 25.31 -7.77 -9.17
CA VAL A 94 25.22 -8.55 -7.94
C VAL A 94 25.41 -10.04 -8.24
N HIS A 95 26.21 -10.73 -7.42
CA HIS A 95 26.42 -12.18 -7.50
C HIS A 95 25.58 -12.92 -6.45
N ILE A 96 24.70 -13.82 -6.87
CA ILE A 96 23.78 -14.58 -6.00
C ILE A 96 24.23 -16.04 -6.02
N THR A 97 24.48 -16.63 -4.84
CA THR A 97 25.14 -17.94 -4.76
C THR A 97 24.59 -18.81 -3.62
N ASN A 98 25.21 -19.96 -3.34
CA ASN A 98 24.90 -20.85 -2.21
C ASN A 98 23.44 -21.32 -2.14
N GLY A 99 22.78 -21.45 -3.29
CA GLY A 99 21.42 -21.98 -3.36
C GLY A 99 20.36 -21.08 -2.73
N VAL A 100 20.67 -19.79 -2.52
CA VAL A 100 19.76 -18.87 -1.84
C VAL A 100 18.66 -18.36 -2.76
N ALA A 101 17.57 -17.92 -2.12
CA ALA A 101 16.46 -17.28 -2.79
C ALA A 101 16.51 -15.76 -2.60
N VAL A 102 16.40 -15.03 -3.71
CA VAL A 102 16.08 -13.60 -3.72
C VAL A 102 14.62 -13.47 -4.14
N VAL A 103 13.77 -13.03 -3.21
CA VAL A 103 12.32 -12.94 -3.41
C VAL A 103 11.91 -11.49 -3.49
N PHE A 104 11.34 -11.09 -4.63
CA PHE A 104 10.62 -9.84 -4.78
C PHE A 104 9.14 -10.12 -4.56
N ASP A 105 8.67 -9.82 -3.35
CA ASP A 105 7.30 -10.03 -2.90
C ASP A 105 6.42 -8.84 -3.32
N VAL A 106 5.98 -8.86 -4.57
CA VAL A 106 5.18 -7.82 -5.22
C VAL A 106 3.89 -7.53 -4.44
N ALA A 107 3.28 -8.58 -3.86
CA ALA A 107 2.07 -8.43 -3.04
C ALA A 107 2.32 -7.61 -1.76
N ALA A 108 3.54 -7.66 -1.22
CA ALA A 108 3.94 -6.89 -0.03
C ALA A 108 4.58 -5.53 -0.35
N MET A 109 4.91 -5.26 -1.62
CA MET A 109 5.40 -3.96 -2.08
C MET A 109 4.34 -2.87 -1.98
N LEU A 110 4.79 -1.63 -2.08
CA LEU A 110 3.90 -0.47 -1.99
C LEU A 110 2.82 -0.48 -3.08
N PRO A 111 1.64 0.11 -2.82
CA PRO A 111 0.66 0.34 -3.87
C PRO A 111 1.22 1.23 -4.98
N GLY A 112 0.75 1.01 -6.21
CA GLY A 112 1.08 1.85 -7.36
C GLY A 112 1.93 1.16 -8.42
N ALA A 113 2.81 1.94 -9.06
CA ALA A 113 3.71 1.47 -10.10
C ALA A 113 4.98 0.87 -9.47
N LEU A 114 5.26 -0.38 -9.78
CA LEU A 114 6.36 -1.15 -9.24
C LEU A 114 7.41 -1.42 -10.32
N ARG A 115 8.69 -1.38 -9.95
CA ARG A 115 9.81 -1.65 -10.85
C ARG A 115 10.84 -2.57 -10.22
N ILE A 116 11.18 -3.64 -10.91
CA ILE A 116 12.26 -4.56 -10.53
C ILE A 116 13.24 -4.61 -11.71
N GLU A 117 14.49 -4.24 -11.46
CA GLU A 117 15.53 -4.18 -12.48
C GLU A 117 16.76 -4.96 -12.03
N LEU A 118 17.15 -5.96 -12.84
CA LEU A 118 18.35 -6.77 -12.70
C LEU A 118 19.25 -6.50 -13.91
N ARG A 119 20.45 -5.98 -13.66
CA ARG A 119 21.45 -5.69 -14.68
C ARG A 119 22.73 -6.43 -14.39
N ASN A 120 23.26 -7.15 -15.37
CA ASN A 120 24.56 -7.82 -15.32
C ASN A 120 24.76 -8.66 -14.04
N CYS A 121 23.67 -9.20 -13.49
CA CYS A 121 23.74 -10.00 -12.27
C CYS A 121 24.21 -11.41 -12.62
N VAL A 122 24.86 -12.06 -11.66
CA VAL A 122 25.35 -13.43 -11.80
C VAL A 122 24.64 -14.28 -10.77
N CYS A 123 24.20 -15.48 -11.15
CA CYS A 123 23.59 -16.44 -10.24
C CYS A 123 24.18 -17.83 -10.42
N ASP A 124 24.54 -18.49 -9.33
CA ASP A 124 25.06 -19.85 -9.36
C ASP A 124 24.71 -20.65 -8.09
N GLY A 125 25.25 -21.86 -7.97
CA GLY A 125 25.11 -22.67 -6.76
C GLY A 125 23.68 -23.10 -6.44
N GLY A 126 22.76 -23.01 -7.41
CA GLY A 126 21.34 -23.31 -7.23
C GLY A 126 20.50 -22.09 -6.84
N ALA A 127 21.05 -20.87 -7.00
CA ALA A 127 20.37 -19.62 -6.68
C ALA A 127 19.06 -19.45 -7.47
N GLN A 128 18.08 -18.86 -6.81
CA GLN A 128 16.73 -18.68 -7.35
C GLN A 128 16.28 -17.24 -7.15
N ILE A 129 15.79 -16.63 -8.23
CA ILE A 129 15.28 -15.25 -8.23
C ILE A 129 13.78 -15.34 -8.44
N TYR A 130 13.01 -14.97 -7.43
CA TYR A 130 11.56 -15.05 -7.43
C TYR A 130 10.93 -13.67 -7.62
N VAL A 131 10.02 -13.56 -8.57
CA VAL A 131 9.01 -12.50 -8.61
C VAL A 131 7.70 -13.13 -8.14
N ARG A 132 7.30 -12.80 -6.91
CA ARG A 132 6.12 -13.38 -6.26
C ARG A 132 4.95 -12.41 -6.29
N GLY A 133 3.90 -12.80 -6.99
CA GLY A 133 2.62 -12.08 -7.08
C GLY A 133 1.63 -12.41 -5.95
N TYR A 134 0.35 -12.21 -6.24
CA TYR A 134 -0.79 -12.41 -5.34
C TYR A 134 -1.29 -13.85 -5.40
N SER A 135 -1.49 -14.48 -4.25
CA SER A 135 -2.04 -15.84 -4.17
C SER A 135 -3.52 -15.94 -4.53
N GLY A 136 -4.22 -14.80 -4.63
CA GLY A 136 -5.61 -14.68 -5.08
C GLY A 136 -5.69 -13.79 -6.32
N GLU A 137 -6.81 -13.08 -6.52
CA GLU A 137 -6.99 -12.21 -7.69
C GLU A 137 -5.83 -11.21 -7.89
N PRO A 138 -5.40 -10.99 -9.15
CA PRO A 138 -4.36 -10.01 -9.46
C PRO A 138 -4.81 -8.58 -9.12
N ALA A 139 -3.88 -7.76 -8.62
CA ALA A 139 -4.15 -6.34 -8.39
C ALA A 139 -4.35 -5.61 -9.74
N SER A 140 -5.53 -5.04 -9.94
CA SER A 140 -5.90 -4.31 -11.16
C SER A 140 -5.53 -2.81 -11.12
N ASP A 141 -5.31 -2.28 -9.92
CA ASP A 141 -4.93 -0.88 -9.66
C ASP A 141 -3.40 -0.66 -9.64
N ARG A 142 -2.62 -1.71 -9.90
CA ARG A 142 -1.15 -1.70 -9.86
C ARG A 142 -0.57 -2.07 -11.21
N ARG A 143 0.68 -1.65 -11.43
CA ARG A 143 1.46 -2.02 -12.62
C ARG A 143 2.83 -2.48 -12.18
N LEU A 144 3.38 -3.49 -12.86
CA LEU A 144 4.70 -4.02 -12.57
C LEU A 144 5.55 -4.02 -13.83
N GLU A 145 6.74 -3.42 -13.75
CA GLU A 145 7.78 -3.56 -14.76
C GLU A 145 8.91 -4.41 -14.19
N VAL A 146 9.18 -5.56 -14.82
CA VAL A 146 10.33 -6.40 -14.53
C VAL A 146 11.28 -6.35 -15.70
N SER A 147 12.51 -5.90 -15.48
CA SER A 147 13.56 -5.89 -16.49
C SER A 147 14.77 -6.67 -16.02
N VAL A 148 15.09 -7.73 -16.74
CA VAL A 148 16.25 -8.58 -16.52
C VAL A 148 17.14 -8.46 -17.75
N SER A 149 18.35 -7.96 -17.57
CA SER A 149 19.32 -7.80 -18.65
C SER A 149 20.70 -8.27 -18.22
N GLY A 150 21.36 -9.06 -19.07
CA GLY A 150 22.69 -9.58 -18.74
C GLY A 150 22.71 -10.54 -17.55
N LEU A 151 21.58 -11.18 -17.20
CA LEU A 151 21.58 -12.19 -16.14
C LEU A 151 22.33 -13.42 -16.65
N SER A 152 23.36 -13.84 -15.92
CA SER A 152 24.19 -14.96 -16.33
C SER A 152 24.39 -15.96 -15.19
N GLY A 153 24.43 -17.25 -15.50
CA GLY A 153 24.54 -18.23 -14.43
C GLY A 153 24.52 -19.69 -14.84
N SER A 154 25.20 -20.53 -14.05
CA SER A 154 25.13 -21.98 -14.11
C SER A 154 24.63 -22.49 -12.76
N TYR A 155 23.55 -23.26 -12.77
CA TYR A 155 22.67 -23.52 -11.61
C TYR A 155 21.93 -22.27 -11.13
N CYS A 156 21.12 -21.70 -12.02
CA CYS A 156 20.29 -20.54 -11.72
C CYS A 156 18.87 -20.71 -12.27
N SER A 157 17.88 -20.13 -11.58
CA SER A 157 16.49 -20.08 -12.05
C SER A 157 15.85 -18.72 -11.76
N LEU A 158 15.17 -18.19 -12.77
CA LEU A 158 14.26 -17.05 -12.68
C LEU A 158 12.83 -17.57 -12.61
N VAL A 159 12.12 -17.23 -11.55
CA VAL A 159 10.83 -17.82 -11.23
C VAL A 159 9.78 -16.73 -11.06
N PHE A 160 8.71 -16.81 -11.82
CA PHE A 160 7.49 -16.06 -11.58
C PHE A 160 6.47 -17.01 -10.95
N VAL A 161 5.97 -16.60 -9.79
CA VAL A 161 4.98 -17.39 -9.05
C VAL A 161 3.81 -16.50 -8.65
N HIS A 162 2.61 -17.08 -8.58
CA HIS A 162 1.39 -16.37 -8.18
C HIS A 162 0.99 -15.30 -9.22
N ASN A 163 -0.17 -14.67 -9.01
CA ASN A 163 -0.77 -13.77 -9.98
C ASN A 163 -0.05 -12.42 -9.97
N LEU A 164 0.56 -12.03 -11.09
CA LEU A 164 1.18 -10.72 -11.22
C LEU A 164 0.10 -9.63 -11.37
N PRO A 165 0.37 -8.36 -11.01
CA PRO A 165 -0.56 -7.26 -11.29
C PRO A 165 -1.04 -7.23 -12.74
N ALA A 166 -2.23 -6.67 -12.98
CA ALA A 166 -2.67 -6.39 -14.34
C ALA A 166 -1.69 -5.43 -15.02
N HIS A 167 -1.60 -5.48 -16.35
CA HIS A 167 -0.68 -4.62 -17.12
C HIS A 167 0.80 -4.77 -16.73
N THR A 168 1.21 -5.98 -16.37
CA THR A 168 2.63 -6.28 -16.11
C THR A 168 3.42 -6.31 -17.41
N ASN A 169 4.65 -5.79 -17.40
CA ASN A 169 5.60 -5.97 -18.48
C ASN A 169 6.87 -6.62 -17.95
N VAL A 170 7.19 -7.81 -18.46
CA VAL A 170 8.38 -8.57 -18.13
C VAL A 170 9.27 -8.63 -19.35
N THR A 171 10.50 -8.15 -19.21
CA THR A 171 11.53 -8.24 -20.23
C THR A 171 12.73 -9.01 -19.69
N VAL A 172 13.13 -10.05 -20.39
CA VAL A 172 14.37 -10.79 -20.14
C VAL A 172 15.20 -10.68 -21.41
N ARG A 173 16.37 -10.07 -21.35
CA ARG A 173 17.20 -9.86 -22.53
C ARG A 173 18.68 -10.08 -22.31
N ASP A 174 19.39 -10.37 -23.38
CA ASP A 174 20.86 -10.45 -23.39
C ASP A 174 21.39 -11.35 -22.27
N SER A 175 20.66 -12.42 -21.94
CA SER A 175 20.88 -13.23 -20.73
C SER A 175 21.26 -14.67 -21.07
N THR A 176 21.92 -15.36 -20.14
CA THR A 176 22.31 -16.78 -20.30
C THR A 176 22.11 -17.51 -18.98
N ILE A 177 21.00 -18.24 -18.86
CA ILE A 177 20.61 -18.92 -17.63
C ILE A 177 20.62 -20.42 -17.87
N VAL A 178 21.47 -21.12 -17.13
CA VAL A 178 21.65 -22.56 -17.25
C VAL A 178 21.29 -23.25 -15.94
N THR A 179 20.46 -24.28 -15.99
CA THR A 179 20.28 -25.23 -14.89
C THR A 179 21.07 -26.50 -15.19
N ALA A 180 22.29 -26.57 -14.66
CA ALA A 180 23.22 -27.67 -14.94
C ALA A 180 22.91 -28.97 -14.15
N GLY A 181 21.94 -28.94 -13.25
CA GLY A 181 21.45 -30.08 -12.50
C GLY A 181 20.14 -29.76 -11.77
N PRO A 182 19.70 -30.61 -10.83
CA PRO A 182 18.42 -30.43 -10.15
C PRO A 182 18.42 -29.15 -9.28
N MET A 183 17.30 -28.44 -9.30
CA MET A 183 17.05 -27.22 -8.53
C MET A 183 16.12 -27.54 -7.34
N ARG A 184 16.27 -26.82 -6.22
CA ARG A 184 15.42 -27.00 -5.02
C ARG A 184 14.57 -25.76 -4.78
N TYR A 185 13.34 -25.77 -5.26
CA TYR A 185 12.37 -24.68 -5.08
C TYR A 185 11.73 -24.67 -3.69
N SER A 186 12.55 -24.55 -2.63
CA SER A 186 12.12 -24.71 -1.24
C SER A 186 11.24 -23.58 -0.69
N GLN A 187 11.23 -22.41 -1.35
CA GLN A 187 10.46 -21.25 -0.90
C GLN A 187 8.96 -21.34 -1.19
N LEU A 188 8.54 -22.25 -2.06
CA LEU A 188 7.16 -22.29 -2.56
C LEU A 188 6.68 -23.74 -2.66
N SER A 189 5.61 -24.04 -1.93
CA SER A 189 4.87 -25.29 -2.05
C SER A 189 4.28 -25.42 -3.46
N GLY A 190 4.37 -26.61 -4.06
CA GLY A 190 3.74 -26.91 -5.37
C GLY A 190 4.69 -26.97 -6.56
N LEU A 191 5.93 -26.50 -6.42
CA LEU A 191 6.98 -26.60 -7.47
C LEU A 191 7.70 -27.96 -7.48
N THR A 192 7.04 -29.04 -7.05
CA THR A 192 7.65 -30.39 -6.97
C THR A 192 7.99 -30.98 -8.32
N GLU A 193 7.25 -30.57 -9.37
CA GLU A 193 7.40 -31.07 -10.73
C GLU A 193 8.45 -30.30 -11.55
N ALA A 194 8.84 -29.10 -11.10
CA ALA A 194 9.95 -28.38 -11.71
C ALA A 194 11.25 -29.01 -11.20
N VAL A 195 11.93 -29.80 -12.05
CA VAL A 195 13.18 -30.46 -11.65
C VAL A 195 14.39 -29.56 -11.87
N ALA A 196 14.53 -29.01 -13.07
CA ALA A 196 15.63 -28.14 -13.46
C ALA A 196 15.19 -27.24 -14.61
N SER A 197 14.80 -26.00 -14.30
CA SER A 197 14.34 -25.05 -15.31
C SER A 197 14.88 -23.63 -15.09
N PRO A 198 15.56 -23.03 -16.08
CA PRO A 198 16.06 -21.66 -16.02
C PRO A 198 14.97 -20.60 -15.88
N LEU A 199 13.80 -20.83 -16.49
CA LEU A 199 12.65 -19.93 -16.42
C LEU A 199 11.41 -20.71 -15.99
N VAL A 200 10.78 -20.29 -14.90
CA VAL A 200 9.62 -20.96 -14.32
C VAL A 200 8.45 -20.00 -14.23
N LEU A 201 7.28 -20.40 -14.71
CA LEU A 201 5.99 -19.77 -14.48
C LEU A 201 5.13 -20.75 -13.68
N HIS A 202 4.68 -20.37 -12.49
CA HIS A 202 3.92 -21.29 -11.63
C HIS A 202 2.75 -20.64 -10.91
N ALA A 203 1.55 -21.20 -11.06
CA ALA A 203 0.33 -20.65 -10.47
C ALA A 203 0.16 -19.16 -10.75
N THR A 204 0.46 -18.78 -12.00
CA THR A 204 0.53 -17.39 -12.43
C THR A 204 -0.53 -17.12 -13.48
N SER A 205 -1.52 -16.30 -13.12
CA SER A 205 -2.42 -15.63 -14.05
C SER A 205 -1.77 -14.33 -14.54
N LEU A 206 -1.63 -14.21 -15.86
CA LEU A 206 -1.11 -13.04 -16.54
C LEU A 206 -2.28 -12.33 -17.22
N LEU A 207 -2.74 -11.24 -16.62
CA LEU A 207 -3.82 -10.40 -17.16
C LEU A 207 -3.23 -9.16 -17.83
N GLN A 208 -3.50 -9.00 -19.13
CA GLN A 208 -3.03 -7.88 -19.95
C GLN A 208 -1.52 -7.67 -19.84
N THR A 209 -0.77 -8.77 -19.75
CA THR A 209 0.65 -8.80 -19.45
C THR A 209 1.45 -9.15 -20.69
N GLN A 210 2.66 -8.59 -20.79
CA GLN A 210 3.64 -8.98 -21.79
C GLN A 210 4.84 -9.64 -21.11
N LEU A 211 5.22 -10.84 -21.54
CA LEU A 211 6.49 -11.48 -21.23
C LEU A 211 7.30 -11.57 -22.52
N ARG A 212 8.42 -10.86 -22.59
CA ARG A 212 9.35 -10.91 -23.72
C ARG A 212 10.69 -11.45 -23.27
N VAL A 213 11.20 -12.43 -24.00
CA VAL A 213 12.52 -13.04 -23.80
C VAL A 213 13.30 -12.90 -25.10
N SER A 214 14.26 -11.96 -25.14
CA SER A 214 14.99 -11.59 -26.37
C SER A 214 16.49 -11.83 -26.26
N ASN A 215 17.15 -12.35 -27.30
CA ASN A 215 18.61 -12.59 -27.30
C ASN A 215 19.07 -13.31 -26.00
N THR A 216 18.32 -14.33 -25.59
CA THR A 216 18.51 -14.99 -24.29
C THR A 216 18.61 -16.50 -24.45
N VAL A 217 19.59 -17.09 -23.78
CA VAL A 217 19.81 -18.54 -23.74
C VAL A 217 19.24 -19.10 -22.44
N LEU A 218 18.21 -19.93 -22.55
CA LEU A 218 17.66 -20.73 -21.44
C LEU A 218 17.98 -22.20 -21.72
N ARG A 219 18.77 -22.83 -20.85
CA ARG A 219 19.19 -24.22 -21.05
C ARG A 219 19.13 -25.04 -19.77
N SER A 220 18.48 -26.20 -19.85
CA SER A 220 18.59 -27.24 -18.83
C SER A 220 19.53 -28.34 -19.31
N LEU A 221 20.43 -28.80 -18.45
CA LEU A 221 21.33 -29.95 -18.73
C LEU A 221 20.88 -31.22 -18.03
N HIS A 222 19.86 -31.13 -17.18
CA HIS A 222 19.38 -32.26 -16.41
C HIS A 222 18.37 -33.08 -17.24
N VAL A 223 18.43 -34.40 -17.11
CA VAL A 223 17.44 -35.29 -17.72
C VAL A 223 16.07 -35.00 -17.11
N GLY A 224 15.05 -34.78 -17.94
CA GLY A 224 13.72 -34.38 -17.48
C GLY A 224 13.60 -32.89 -17.10
N GLY A 225 14.66 -32.10 -17.24
CA GLY A 225 14.59 -30.65 -17.13
C GLY A 225 14.01 -29.99 -18.38
N SER A 226 13.64 -28.71 -18.27
CA SER A 226 13.08 -27.92 -19.37
C SER A 226 13.71 -26.53 -19.41
N ALA A 227 13.83 -25.92 -20.60
CA ALA A 227 14.29 -24.53 -20.72
C ALA A 227 13.31 -23.53 -20.09
N VAL A 228 12.01 -23.82 -20.24
CA VAL A 228 10.92 -23.09 -19.62
C VAL A 228 9.97 -24.12 -18.99
N TYR A 229 9.58 -23.90 -17.74
CA TYR A 229 8.56 -24.70 -17.05
C TYR A 229 7.32 -23.84 -16.82
N VAL A 230 6.15 -24.39 -17.12
CA VAL A 230 4.85 -23.77 -16.90
C VAL A 230 3.97 -24.79 -16.18
N GLY A 231 3.42 -24.45 -15.01
CA GLY A 231 2.58 -25.39 -14.26
C GLY A 231 1.77 -24.76 -13.12
N GLY A 232 0.87 -25.53 -12.51
CA GLY A 232 0.04 -25.05 -11.41
C GLY A 232 -1.05 -24.07 -11.84
N ASP A 233 -1.70 -24.28 -12.99
CA ASP A 233 -2.78 -23.43 -13.52
C ASP A 233 -2.30 -22.02 -13.92
N VAL A 234 -1.43 -21.97 -14.93
CA VAL A 234 -0.98 -20.71 -15.55
C VAL A 234 -1.96 -20.30 -16.64
N ASP A 235 -2.51 -19.09 -16.53
CA ASP A 235 -3.49 -18.53 -17.47
C ASP A 235 -2.96 -17.25 -18.13
N LEU A 236 -3.26 -17.08 -19.42
CA LEU A 236 -2.90 -15.89 -20.21
C LEU A 236 -4.17 -15.19 -20.68
N LEU A 237 -4.54 -14.08 -20.04
CA LEU A 237 -5.75 -13.32 -20.35
C LEU A 237 -5.40 -12.00 -21.03
N SER A 238 -5.64 -11.89 -22.34
CA SER A 238 -5.23 -10.73 -23.15
C SER A 238 -3.72 -10.43 -23.04
N SER A 239 -2.92 -11.48 -22.90
CA SER A 239 -1.48 -11.41 -22.65
C SER A 239 -0.67 -11.93 -23.83
N ALA A 240 0.59 -11.53 -23.89
CA ALA A 240 1.52 -11.94 -24.95
C ALA A 240 2.79 -12.53 -24.34
N VAL A 241 3.21 -13.68 -24.84
CA VAL A 241 4.53 -14.25 -24.60
C VAL A 241 5.31 -14.20 -25.91
N VAL A 242 6.47 -13.55 -25.89
CA VAL A 242 7.35 -13.39 -27.05
C VAL A 242 8.70 -13.98 -26.72
N LEU A 243 9.14 -14.94 -27.51
CA LEU A 243 10.47 -15.53 -27.43
C LEU A 243 11.19 -15.20 -28.74
N ASP A 244 12.14 -14.27 -28.70
CA ASP A 244 12.95 -13.84 -29.84
C ASP A 244 14.43 -14.22 -29.63
N GLY A 245 14.97 -14.98 -30.57
CA GLY A 245 16.34 -15.49 -30.56
C GLY A 245 17.37 -14.48 -31.03
#